data_AF-A0A742RBL0-F1
#
_entry.id   AF-A0A742RBL0-F1
#
_cell.length_a   1.000
_cell.length_b   1.000
_cell.length_c   1.000
_cell.angle_alpha   90.00
_cell.angle_beta   90.00
_cell.angle_gamma   90.00
#
_symmetry.space_group_name_H-M   'P 1'
#
loop_
_entity.id
_entity.type
_entity.pdbx_description
1 polymer ?
#
loop_
_entity_poly.entity_id
_entity_poly.type
_entity_poly.pdbx_seq_one_letter_code
_entity_poly.pdbx_strand_id
1 'polypeptide(L)' 'MIVKCLKDSEGWWTEGEVYPAHVVAGGFIQVGDDDDPNGEEWSATPMEYLEDGSIVYQIGGIEGEVLFEEAAQ' A
#
# COMPACT_ATOMS: atom_id res chain seq x y z
N MET A 1 0.34 9.91 4.70
CA MET A 1 -0.53 8.87 5.30
C MET A 1 0.36 7.70 5.73
N ILE A 2 -0.16 6.80 6.56
CA ILE A 2 0.55 5.58 6.96
C ILE A 2 -0.35 4.42 6.52
N VAL A 3 0.23 3.43 5.86
CA VAL A 3 -0.48 2.23 5.44
C VAL A 3 0.17 0.99 6.04
N LYS A 4 -0.63 -0.01 6.38
CA LYS A 4 -0.15 -1.29 6.89
C LYS A 4 -0.07 -2.30 5.75
N CYS A 5 1.05 -3.00 5.62
CA CYS A 5 1.14 -4.14 4.70
C CYS A 5 0.28 -5.29 5.22
N LEU A 6 -0.78 -5.63 4.48
CA LEU A 6 -1.67 -6.75 4.82
C LEU A 6 -1.18 -8.06 4.20
N LYS A 7 -0.64 -7.98 2.99
CA LYS A 7 -0.20 -9.11 2.20
C LYS A 7 0.96 -8.67 1.33
N ASP A 8 1.99 -9.51 1.25
CA ASP A 8 3.03 -9.40 0.23
C ASP A 8 3.50 -10.79 -0.18
N SER A 9 3.30 -11.14 -1.45
CA SER A 9 3.84 -12.38 -2.03
C SER A 9 5.12 -12.18 -2.87
N GLU A 10 5.53 -10.94 -3.13
CA GLU A 10 6.77 -10.59 -3.83
C GLU A 10 7.96 -10.52 -2.86
N GLY A 11 7.71 -10.11 -1.62
CA GLY A 11 8.71 -10.04 -0.55
C GLY A 11 9.52 -8.75 -0.53
N TRP A 12 8.96 -7.65 -1.03
CA TRP A 12 9.55 -6.30 -0.97
C TRP A 12 9.10 -5.53 0.28
N TRP A 13 7.99 -5.94 0.91
CA TRP A 13 7.43 -5.42 2.14
C TRP A 13 7.27 -6.52 3.19
N THR A 14 7.30 -6.13 4.45
CA THR A 14 7.07 -7.01 5.58
C THR A 14 5.59 -6.97 5.98
N GLU A 15 4.89 -8.10 5.83
CA GLU A 15 3.50 -8.25 6.27
C GLU A 15 3.33 -7.90 7.75
N GLY A 16 2.37 -7.01 8.04
CA GLY A 16 2.07 -6.52 9.38
C GLY A 16 2.72 -5.18 9.73
N GLU A 17 3.80 -4.80 9.04
CA GLU A 17 4.50 -3.53 9.26
C GLU A 17 3.78 -2.35 8.59
N VAL A 18 4.18 -1.14 8.97
CA VAL A 18 3.58 0.12 8.50
C VAL A 18 4.56 0.97 7.72
N TYR A 19 4.09 1.55 6.63
CA TYR A 19 4.88 2.28 5.66
C TYR A 19 4.32 3.69 5.46
N PRO A 20 5.18 4.72 5.36
CA PRO A 20 4.75 6.02 4.89
C PRO A 20 4.29 5.92 3.43
N ALA A 21 3.19 6.60 3.13
CA ALA A 21 2.69 6.76 1.78
C ALA A 21 2.13 8.17 1.58
N HIS A 22 1.96 8.57 0.33
CA HIS A 22 1.27 9.80 -0.04
C HIS A 22 0.28 9.55 -1.16
N VAL A 23 -0.84 10.28 -1.07
CA VAL A 23 -1.89 10.28 -2.08
C VAL A 23 -1.38 11.02 -3.31
N VAL A 24 -1.59 10.42 -4.48
CA VAL A 24 -1.37 11.03 -5.79
C VAL A 24 -2.71 11.16 -6.53
N ALA A 25 -2.67 11.57 -7.80
CA ALA A 25 -3.87 11.82 -8.57
C ALA A 25 -4.80 10.60 -8.65
N GLY A 26 -6.12 10.83 -8.60
CA GLY A 26 -7.12 9.78 -8.76
C GLY A 26 -7.32 8.87 -7.56
N GLY A 27 -6.77 9.21 -6.39
CA GLY A 27 -6.91 8.41 -5.16
C GLY A 27 -5.91 7.25 -5.05
N PHE A 28 -4.96 7.16 -5.98
CA PHE A 28 -3.82 6.26 -5.86
C PHE A 28 -2.89 6.71 -4.74
N ILE A 29 -2.08 5.80 -4.24
CA ILE A 29 -1.01 6.11 -3.30
C ILE A 29 0.33 5.65 -3.86
N GLN A 30 1.39 6.27 -3.38
CA GLN A 30 2.75 5.84 -3.61
C GLN A 30 3.37 5.40 -2.28
N VAL A 31 4.06 4.25 -2.29
CA VAL A 31 4.65 3.62 -1.10
C VAL A 31 6.04 3.06 -1.45
N GLY A 32 7.04 3.37 -0.61
CA GLY A 32 8.38 2.78 -0.70
C GLY A 32 8.41 1.36 -0.10
N ASP A 33 9.42 0.58 -0.45
CA ASP A 33 9.62 -0.79 0.04
C ASP A 33 10.70 -0.89 1.14
N ASP A 34 10.99 -2.09 1.62
CA ASP A 34 11.96 -2.33 2.70
C ASP A 34 13.40 -1.99 2.31
N ASP A 35 13.74 -2.11 1.02
CA ASP A 35 15.09 -1.85 0.50
C ASP A 35 15.28 -0.38 0.09
N ASP A 36 14.24 0.26 -0.44
CA ASP A 36 14.25 1.68 -0.82
C ASP A 36 13.02 2.45 -0.32
N PRO A 37 12.99 2.80 0.98
CA PRO A 37 11.83 3.45 1.60
C PRO A 37 11.57 4.89 1.11
N ASN A 38 12.49 5.49 0.36
CA ASN A 38 12.33 6.83 -0.24
C ASN A 38 12.58 6.81 -1.77
N GLY A 39 12.51 5.62 -2.38
CA GLY A 39 12.92 5.32 -3.74
C GLY A 39 11.95 5.71 -4.85
N GLU A 40 12.00 4.97 -5.97
CA GLU A 40 10.90 4.98 -6.94
C GLU A 40 9.67 4.31 -6.33
N GLU A 41 8.83 5.13 -5.70
CA GLU A 41 7.70 4.65 -4.92
C GLU A 41 6.67 3.91 -5.79
N TRP A 42 6.31 2.71 -5.35
CA TRP A 42 5.36 1.84 -6.00
C TRP A 42 3.96 2.44 -5.95
N SER A 43 3.23 2.40 -7.08
CA SER A 43 1.87 2.93 -7.15
C SER A 43 0.84 1.87 -6.76
N ALA A 44 0.04 2.15 -5.74
CA ALA A 44 -1.09 1.32 -5.31
C ALA A 44 -2.43 1.98 -5.66
N THR A 45 -3.37 1.20 -6.19
CA THR A 45 -4.74 1.66 -6.48
C THR A 45 -5.68 1.31 -5.34
N PRO A 46 -6.67 2.15 -4.98
CA PRO A 46 -7.71 1.77 -4.04
C PRO A 46 -8.54 0.62 -4.65
N MET A 47 -8.72 -0.45 -3.88
CA MET A 47 -9.47 -1.65 -4.27
C MET A 47 -10.80 -1.74 -3.51
N GLU A 48 -10.79 -1.47 -2.20
CA GLU A 48 -11.97 -1.63 -1.34
C GLU A 48 -12.04 -0.52 -0.28
N TYR A 49 -13.27 -0.08 0.01
CA TYR A 49 -13.58 0.87 1.09
C TYR A 49 -14.40 0.10 2.13
N LEU A 50 -13.80 -0.17 3.29
CA LEU A 50 -14.38 -0.99 4.35
C LEU A 50 -15.45 -0.20 5.13
N GLU A 51 -16.35 -0.93 5.80
CA GLU A 51 -17.46 -0.33 6.56
C GLU A 51 -17.00 0.53 7.74
N ASP A 52 -15.82 0.24 8.29
CA ASP A 52 -15.18 1.01 9.37
C ASP A 52 -14.50 2.30 8.86
N GLY A 53 -14.53 2.54 7.55
CA GLY A 53 -13.93 3.69 6.88
C GLY A 53 -12.49 3.48 6.41
N SER A 54 -11.90 2.30 6.64
CA SER A 54 -10.56 1.96 6.16
C SER A 54 -10.56 1.73 4.65
N ILE A 55 -9.40 1.90 4.01
CA ILE A 55 -9.23 1.73 2.56
C ILE A 55 -8.14 0.69 2.31
N VAL A 56 -8.45 -0.31 1.47
CA VAL A 56 -7.49 -1.30 0.99
C VAL A 56 -6.97 -0.89 -0.38
N TYR A 57 -5.65 -0.86 -0.53
CA TYR A 57 -4.93 -0.56 -1.75
C TYR A 57 -4.18 -1.78 -2.27
N GLN A 58 -3.98 -1.87 -3.58
CA GLN A 58 -3.25 -2.96 -4.23
C GLN A 58 -2.15 -2.42 -5.16
N ILE A 59 -0.96 -3.03 -5.11
CA ILE A 59 0.06 -2.85 -6.15
C ILE A 59 -0.34 -3.67 -7.37
N GLY A 60 -0.55 -2.99 -8.50
CA GLY A 60 -0.86 -3.62 -9.78
C GLY A 60 0.38 -3.85 -10.65
N GLY A 61 0.24 -4.69 -11.67
CA GLY A 61 1.29 -4.89 -12.69
C GLY A 61 2.41 -5.85 -12.28
N ILE A 62 2.23 -6.58 -11.19
CA ILE A 62 3.13 -7.63 -10.68
C ILE A 62 2.47 -9.01 -10.82
N GLU A 63 3.23 -10.10 -10.69
CA GLU A 63 2.68 -11.46 -10.76
C GLU A 63 1.94 -11.86 -9.47
N GLY A 64 2.46 -11.43 -8.33
CA GLY A 64 1.93 -11.67 -7.00
C GLY A 64 0.84 -10.69 -6.57
N GLU A 65 0.51 -10.76 -5.29
CA GLU A 65 -0.46 -9.92 -4.61
C GLU A 65 0.22 -9.15 -3.47
N VAL A 66 0.08 -7.83 -3.52
CA VAL A 66 0.51 -6.92 -2.47
C VAL A 66 -0.63 -6.01 -2.11
N LEU A 67 -1.01 -6.00 -0.83
CA LEU A 67 -2.14 -5.25 -0.30
C LEU A 67 -1.72 -4.38 0.89
N PHE A 68 -2.23 -3.17 0.90
CA PHE A 68 -2.03 -2.20 1.96
C PHE A 68 -3.36 -1.71 2.53
N GLU A 69 -3.40 -1.40 3.82
CA GLU A 69 -4.56 -0.81 4.49
C GLU A 69 -4.22 0.57 5.04
N GLU A 70 -5.00 1.57 4.66
CA GLU A 70 -5.13 2.83 5.39
C GLU A 70 -6.29 2.70 6.38
N ALA A 71 -5.98 2.72 7.68
CA ALA A 71 -7.02 2.73 8.70
C ALA A 71 -7.75 4.07 8.74
N ALA A 72 -9.06 4.04 9.02
CA ALA A 72 -9.82 5.25 9.32
C ALA A 72 -9.19 6.04 10.49
N GLN A 73 -9.07 7.36 10.34
CA GLN A 73 -8.53 8.27 11.36
C GLN A 73 -9.60 8.88 12.26
#